data_AF-A0A9J7IVZ7-F1
#
_entry.id   AF-A0A9J7IVZ7-F1
#
_cell.length_a   1.000
_cell.length_b   1.000
_cell.length_c   1.000
_cell.angle_alpha   90.00
_cell.angle_beta   90.00
_cell.angle_gamma   90.00
#
_symmetry.space_group_name_H-M   'P 1'
#
loop_
_entity.id
_entity.type
_entity.pdbx_description
1 polymer ?
#
loop_
_entity_poly.entity_id
_entity_poly.type
_entity_poly.pdbx_seq_one_letter_code
_entity_poly.pdbx_strand_id
1 'polypeptide(L)'
;MLYKLHKSGVLTGSLNCYCLACDTFLTTHQEADQHLGTSPHQKSLLAIPYLDKFKEEHIRKFQTGYYCEFCNIMLPTASKVNLHLTEDEHVTNKGLCLLLPRGGGVVAFDNIFIEENAWHSLIDGVCSICNEEFDEGEEHKASARHSLNIVLKEIRFGTGNAIYRQIDDTSLQCVTCNKLLVPDKLTAHFDDAQHRELYNKCRILTNGIDHETEAKAIKEEHQTAGGSPTIEFKSGLKQSNIDANKSAESKTKILESLTKYQSAGININLERETAYCKKCSEVVEFNYANIEKHITDHSTNAPVDTTLQYPSNPDQNLNRVDINDKTAQRSEINDEIESKIKALQENSNEKVKSDEDGDSSNEIVENEKEFAKINKITYNQNNKQSYCRVCKVHLPANLKSMKEHVGGANHKKLADSSPTSKCQIQSPTMLIKKRTGDFIDSLYDVNSLFDSLSIINEEYCVTKNSLVFLTAINSRMRCLLCEVTLPPFSDTDDHIKTRRHITKFLEVPVIVSVENEFIREMHPGLYHCAYCELVITGWADMEKHLKCSDHHDNRRKGEQRLISRLPGLQNYKLEKAIEAMAIRRLFNMF
;
A
#
# COMPACT_ATOMS: atom_id res chain seq x y z
N MET A 1 -1.65 28.40 17.10
CA MET A 1 -0.81 29.59 16.87
C MET A 1 0.40 29.30 15.99
N LEU A 2 1.13 28.19 16.18
CA LEU A 2 2.36 27.89 15.42
C LEU A 2 2.19 27.84 13.89
N TYR A 3 1.04 27.35 13.39
CA TYR A 3 0.76 27.30 11.96
C TYR A 3 0.86 28.66 11.24
N LYS A 4 0.60 29.77 11.94
CA LYS A 4 0.81 31.13 11.40
C LYS A 4 2.27 31.38 11.04
N LEU A 5 3.21 30.97 11.90
CA LEU A 5 4.65 31.08 11.64
C LEU A 5 5.05 30.16 10.49
N HIS A 6 4.52 28.93 10.47
CA HIS A 6 4.85 27.96 9.44
C HIS A 6 4.44 28.43 8.05
N LYS A 7 3.20 28.93 7.90
CA LYS A 7 2.69 29.52 6.65
C LYS A 7 3.51 30.72 6.15
N SER A 8 4.25 31.36 7.05
CA SER A 8 5.15 32.46 6.75
C SER A 8 6.60 32.03 6.47
N GLY A 9 6.85 30.73 6.25
CA GLY A 9 8.19 30.22 5.93
C GLY A 9 9.17 30.30 7.11
N VAL A 10 8.67 30.21 8.34
CA VAL A 10 9.50 30.19 9.55
C VAL A 10 9.55 28.78 10.13
N LEU A 11 10.75 28.20 10.18
CA LEU A 11 11.03 26.97 10.91
C LEU A 11 11.01 27.24 12.40
N THR A 12 10.16 26.54 13.14
CA THR A 12 10.08 26.67 14.60
C THR A 12 10.76 25.49 15.30
N GLY A 13 11.73 25.77 16.18
CA GLY A 13 12.25 24.82 17.16
C GLY A 13 11.56 24.98 18.52
N SER A 14 12.10 24.37 19.57
CA SER A 14 11.53 24.43 20.92
C SER A 14 11.63 25.82 21.59
N LEU A 15 12.60 26.64 21.18
CA LEU A 15 12.85 27.98 21.74
C LEU A 15 13.06 29.01 20.63
N ASN A 16 13.89 28.65 19.66
CA ASN A 16 14.32 29.53 18.58
C ASN A 16 13.53 29.27 17.30
N CYS A 17 13.56 30.25 16.40
CA CYS A 17 12.94 30.20 15.08
C CYS A 17 13.97 30.56 14.00
N TYR A 18 13.73 30.11 12.76
CA TYR A 18 14.54 30.46 11.60
C TYR A 18 13.65 30.84 10.43
N CYS A 19 13.76 32.07 9.94
CA CYS A 19 13.02 32.52 8.77
C CYS A 19 13.74 32.09 7.49
N LEU A 20 13.18 31.14 6.76
CA LEU A 20 13.73 30.63 5.51
C LEU A 20 13.69 31.66 4.38
N ALA A 21 12.73 32.58 4.39
CA ALA A 21 12.58 33.60 3.36
C ALA A 21 13.63 34.73 3.48
N CYS A 22 14.02 35.05 4.71
CA CYS A 22 14.96 36.13 5.02
C CYS A 22 16.35 35.64 5.42
N ASP A 23 16.54 34.32 5.53
CA ASP A 23 17.76 33.69 6.03
C ASP A 23 18.20 34.26 7.41
N THR A 24 17.24 34.39 8.32
CA THR A 24 17.43 35.10 9.61
C THR A 24 17.10 34.19 10.78
N PHE A 25 18.03 34.06 11.73
CA PHE A 25 17.82 33.42 13.01
C PHE A 25 17.09 34.36 13.98
N LEU A 26 16.09 33.82 14.67
CA LEU A 26 15.19 34.56 15.58
C LEU A 26 15.19 33.84 16.92
N THR A 27 15.50 34.55 17.99
CA THR A 27 15.79 33.94 19.30
C THR A 27 14.53 33.51 20.03
N THR A 28 13.39 34.12 19.71
CA THR A 28 12.12 33.85 20.37
C THR A 28 10.95 33.85 19.39
N HIS A 29 9.84 33.21 19.78
CA HIS A 29 8.58 33.29 19.02
C HIS A 29 8.04 34.73 18.91
N GLN A 30 8.27 35.58 19.93
CA GLN A 30 7.86 36.98 19.89
C GLN A 30 8.64 37.77 18.83
N GLU A 31 9.96 37.56 18.72
CA GLU A 31 10.78 38.12 17.65
C GLU A 31 10.31 37.62 16.28
N ALA A 32 9.92 36.33 16.18
CA ALA A 32 9.36 35.78 14.96
C ALA A 32 8.06 36.48 14.55
N ASP A 33 7.11 36.67 15.46
CA ASP A 33 5.86 37.39 15.18
C ASP A 33 6.10 38.85 14.76
N GLN A 34 7.05 39.55 15.40
CA GLN A 34 7.44 40.91 15.00
C GLN A 34 8.07 40.92 13.60
N HIS A 35 8.95 39.95 13.30
CA HIS A 35 9.59 39.79 12.00
C HIS A 35 8.58 39.61 10.86
N LEU A 36 7.51 38.83 11.07
CA LEU A 36 6.45 38.61 10.08
C LEU A 36 5.74 39.90 9.66
N GLY A 37 5.68 40.90 10.54
CA GLY A 37 5.08 42.20 10.27
C GLY A 37 5.95 43.13 9.43
N THR A 38 7.23 42.79 9.21
CA THR A 38 8.15 43.66 8.49
C THR A 38 7.92 43.61 6.97
N SER A 39 7.99 44.78 6.31
CA SER A 39 7.86 44.86 4.85
C SER A 39 8.89 44.00 4.08
N PRO A 40 10.18 43.93 4.48
CA PRO A 40 11.17 43.06 3.84
C PRO A 40 10.79 41.58 3.85
N HIS A 41 10.23 41.08 4.97
CA HIS A 41 9.82 39.69 5.07
C HIS A 41 8.68 39.37 4.09
N GLN A 42 7.63 40.19 4.09
CA GLN A 42 6.46 39.99 3.21
C GLN A 42 6.86 39.95 1.72
N LYS A 43 7.73 40.86 1.30
CA LYS A 43 8.26 40.88 -0.08
C LYS A 43 9.06 39.61 -0.40
N SER A 44 9.91 39.17 0.53
CA SER A 44 10.74 37.97 0.34
C SER A 44 9.89 36.71 0.26
N LEU A 45 8.89 36.57 1.13
CA LEU A 45 7.97 35.42 1.12
C LEU A 45 7.09 35.38 -0.14
N LEU A 46 6.59 36.52 -0.61
CA LEU A 46 5.80 36.60 -1.84
C LEU A 46 6.60 36.20 -3.08
N ALA A 47 7.91 36.44 -3.08
CA ALA A 47 8.80 36.04 -4.16
C ALA A 47 9.07 34.52 -4.21
N ILE A 48 8.65 33.77 -3.19
CA ILE A 48 8.87 32.33 -3.05
C ILE A 48 7.53 31.62 -3.26
N PRO A 49 7.16 31.27 -4.50
CA PRO A 49 5.89 30.63 -4.76
C PRO A 49 5.83 29.21 -4.19
N TYR A 50 4.60 28.73 -4.01
CA TYR A 50 4.37 27.31 -3.85
C TYR A 50 4.82 26.57 -5.12
N LEU A 51 5.35 25.36 -4.95
CA LEU A 51 5.73 24.53 -6.08
C LEU A 51 4.46 23.96 -6.73
N ASP A 52 4.22 24.24 -8.01
CA ASP A 52 2.96 23.92 -8.71
C ASP A 52 2.47 22.48 -8.50
N LYS A 53 3.39 21.50 -8.56
CA LYS A 53 3.07 20.07 -8.35
C LYS A 53 2.49 19.78 -6.96
N PHE A 54 2.85 20.57 -5.96
CA PHE A 54 2.54 20.34 -4.54
C PHE A 54 1.85 21.55 -3.90
N LYS A 55 1.18 22.37 -4.73
CA LYS A 55 0.54 23.60 -4.25
C LYS A 55 -0.52 23.32 -3.18
N GLU A 56 -1.33 22.28 -3.38
CA GLU A 56 -2.37 21.82 -2.44
C GLU A 56 -1.79 21.16 -1.16
N GLU A 57 -0.49 20.91 -1.15
CA GLU A 57 0.24 20.38 0.01
C GLU A 57 1.04 21.47 0.73
N HIS A 58 0.85 22.74 0.32
CA HIS A 58 1.54 23.92 0.86
C HIS A 58 3.07 23.75 0.91
N ILE A 59 3.65 23.17 -0.15
CA ILE A 59 5.11 23.01 -0.27
C ILE A 59 5.71 24.21 -1.00
N ARG A 60 6.67 24.89 -0.35
CA ARG A 60 7.46 25.97 -0.96
C ARG A 60 8.86 25.49 -1.31
N LYS A 61 9.44 26.06 -2.37
CA LYS A 61 10.82 25.79 -2.78
C LYS A 61 11.72 26.94 -2.35
N PHE A 62 12.55 26.71 -1.34
CA PHE A 62 13.62 27.63 -0.92
C PHE A 62 14.94 27.26 -1.59
N GLN A 63 15.96 28.10 -1.45
CA GLN A 63 17.30 27.81 -1.97
C GLN A 63 17.91 26.54 -1.34
N THR A 64 17.61 26.30 -0.06
CA THR A 64 18.15 25.21 0.74
C THR A 64 17.35 23.90 0.66
N GLY A 65 16.18 23.90 0.00
CA GLY A 65 15.35 22.71 -0.15
C GLY A 65 13.86 23.00 -0.29
N TYR A 66 13.05 22.03 0.07
CA TYR A 66 11.59 22.04 -0.03
C TYR A 66 11.00 22.09 1.36
N TYR A 67 10.19 23.10 1.64
CA TYR A 67 9.63 23.32 2.96
C TYR A 67 8.16 22.91 2.99
N CYS A 68 7.79 22.07 3.95
CA CYS A 68 6.40 21.72 4.22
C CYS A 68 5.83 22.62 5.32
N GLU A 69 4.81 23.43 4.99
CA GLU A 69 4.16 24.32 5.97
C GLU A 69 3.36 23.56 7.03
N PHE A 70 2.80 22.40 6.70
CA PHE A 70 2.00 21.62 7.65
C PHE A 70 2.86 20.94 8.71
N CYS A 71 3.99 20.37 8.28
CA CYS A 71 4.87 19.59 9.15
C CYS A 71 6.02 20.42 9.74
N ASN A 72 6.24 21.65 9.26
CA ASN A 72 7.34 22.51 9.68
C ASN A 72 8.72 21.82 9.52
N ILE A 73 8.92 21.15 8.39
CA ILE A 73 10.16 20.44 8.06
C ILE A 73 10.75 20.88 6.72
N MET A 74 12.08 20.79 6.63
CA MET A 74 12.84 20.97 5.40
C MET A 74 13.24 19.62 4.80
N LEU A 75 12.93 19.45 3.52
CA LEU A 75 13.20 18.26 2.74
C LEU A 75 14.23 18.60 1.66
N PRO A 76 15.32 17.81 1.51
CA PRO A 76 16.42 18.19 0.64
C PRO A 76 16.10 18.03 -0.86
N THR A 77 15.14 17.17 -1.21
CA THR A 77 14.83 16.84 -2.61
C THR A 77 13.34 16.66 -2.84
N ALA A 78 12.89 16.87 -4.09
CA ALA A 78 11.49 16.65 -4.48
C ALA A 78 11.04 15.18 -4.28
N SER A 79 11.95 14.20 -4.44
CA SER A 79 11.62 12.79 -4.17
C SER A 79 11.28 12.56 -2.71
N LYS A 80 11.98 13.24 -1.78
CA LYS A 80 11.66 13.20 -0.35
C LYS A 80 10.33 13.88 -0.03
N VAL A 81 9.93 14.90 -0.79
CA VAL A 81 8.58 15.48 -0.71
C VAL A 81 7.54 14.40 -1.02
N ASN A 82 7.62 13.70 -2.15
CA ASN A 82 6.61 12.68 -2.48
C ASN A 82 6.50 11.59 -1.39
N LEU A 83 7.62 11.16 -0.81
CA LEU A 83 7.59 10.19 0.30
C LEU A 83 6.90 10.79 1.53
N HIS A 84 7.30 12.00 1.92
CA HIS A 84 6.74 12.70 3.08
C HIS A 84 5.23 12.90 2.98
N LEU A 85 4.71 13.25 1.80
CA LEU A 85 3.28 13.44 1.57
C LEU A 85 2.44 12.17 1.80
N THR A 86 3.07 10.99 1.79
CA THR A 86 2.40 9.70 2.07
C THR A 86 2.51 9.27 3.53
N GLU A 87 3.25 10.00 4.37
CA GLU A 87 3.39 9.70 5.78
C GLU A 87 2.11 10.10 6.54
N ASP A 88 1.66 9.23 7.46
CA ASP A 88 0.47 9.46 8.27
C ASP A 88 0.57 10.76 9.09
N GLU A 89 1.79 11.13 9.50
CA GLU A 89 2.07 12.38 10.21
C GLU A 89 1.74 13.61 9.34
N HIS A 90 2.09 13.60 8.05
CA HIS A 90 1.74 14.69 7.13
C HIS A 90 0.23 14.78 6.93
N VAL A 91 -0.43 13.65 6.68
CA VAL A 91 -1.89 13.61 6.50
C VAL A 91 -2.60 14.16 7.74
N THR A 92 -2.11 13.80 8.93
CA THR A 92 -2.63 14.29 10.21
C THR A 92 -2.41 15.78 10.40
N ASN A 93 -1.17 16.26 10.22
CA ASN A 93 -0.84 17.68 10.36
C ASN A 93 -1.60 18.55 9.36
N LYS A 94 -1.69 18.12 8.09
CA LYS A 94 -2.50 18.78 7.07
C LYS A 94 -3.96 18.89 7.49
N GLY A 95 -4.55 17.78 7.93
CA GLY A 95 -5.93 17.77 8.42
C GLY A 95 -6.14 18.76 9.56
N LEU A 96 -5.31 18.68 10.60
CA LEU A 96 -5.40 19.56 11.78
C LEU A 96 -5.23 21.04 11.44
N CYS A 97 -4.26 21.39 10.59
CA CYS A 97 -3.99 22.77 10.19
C CYS A 97 -5.10 23.38 9.31
N LEU A 98 -5.91 22.54 8.67
CA LEU A 98 -7.02 22.95 7.80
C LEU A 98 -8.39 22.79 8.47
N LEU A 99 -8.45 22.53 9.78
CA LEU A 99 -9.67 22.62 10.56
C LEU A 99 -9.92 24.06 11.00
N LEU A 100 -11.05 24.63 10.57
CA LEU A 100 -11.44 26.00 10.86
C LEU A 100 -12.87 26.06 11.40
N PRO A 101 -13.12 26.64 12.59
CA PRO A 101 -14.49 26.84 13.07
C PRO A 101 -15.22 27.81 12.15
N ARG A 102 -16.46 27.49 11.75
CA ARG A 102 -17.26 28.34 10.86
C ARG A 102 -18.76 28.10 11.09
N GLY A 103 -19.52 29.15 11.38
CA GLY A 103 -20.99 29.13 11.32
C GLY A 103 -21.66 28.03 12.15
N GLY A 104 -21.20 27.79 13.37
CA GLY A 104 -21.71 26.70 14.22
C GLY A 104 -21.10 25.33 13.95
N GLY A 105 -20.36 25.13 12.86
CA GLY A 105 -19.66 23.88 12.56
C GLY A 105 -18.15 24.04 12.45
N VAL A 106 -17.52 23.06 11.81
CA VAL A 106 -16.09 23.07 11.48
C VAL A 106 -15.91 22.79 9.99
N VAL A 107 -15.07 23.57 9.32
CA VAL A 107 -14.65 23.29 7.96
C VAL A 107 -13.33 22.53 8.01
N ALA A 108 -13.24 21.41 7.32
CA ALA A 108 -12.03 20.65 7.10
C ALA A 108 -11.58 20.75 5.63
N PHE A 109 -10.27 20.75 5.40
CA PHE A 109 -9.65 20.82 4.06
C PHE A 109 -10.21 21.95 3.17
N ASP A 110 -10.59 23.07 3.79
CA ASP A 110 -11.22 24.26 3.18
C ASP A 110 -12.60 24.04 2.50
N ASN A 111 -13.02 22.80 2.27
CA ASN A 111 -14.18 22.50 1.45
C ASN A 111 -15.14 21.46 2.03
N ILE A 112 -14.93 20.94 3.24
CA ILE A 112 -15.84 20.00 3.90
C ILE A 112 -16.43 20.65 5.15
N PHE A 113 -17.73 20.96 5.15
CA PHE A 113 -18.47 21.41 6.32
C PHE A 113 -18.90 20.23 7.18
N ILE A 114 -18.46 20.22 8.42
CA ILE A 114 -18.87 19.30 9.48
C ILE A 114 -19.86 20.06 10.36
N GLU A 115 -21.09 19.56 10.44
CA GLU A 115 -22.13 20.12 11.29
C GLU A 115 -21.76 20.05 12.78
N GLU A 116 -22.31 20.97 13.57
CA GLU A 116 -22.03 21.09 15.01
C GLU A 116 -22.24 19.77 15.76
N ASN A 117 -23.39 19.15 15.57
CA ASN A 117 -23.73 17.90 16.25
C ASN A 117 -22.79 16.77 15.87
N ALA A 118 -22.32 16.73 14.62
CA ALA A 118 -21.35 15.74 14.17
C ALA A 118 -19.95 16.00 14.78
N TRP A 119 -19.54 17.27 14.85
CA TRP A 119 -18.28 17.67 15.49
C TRP A 119 -18.23 17.31 16.98
N HIS A 120 -19.34 17.57 17.68
CA HIS A 120 -19.55 17.24 19.10
C HIS A 120 -20.03 15.79 19.33
N SER A 121 -20.20 15.00 18.26
CA SER A 121 -20.57 13.59 18.33
C SER A 121 -21.86 13.27 19.08
N LEU A 122 -22.85 14.15 18.90
CA LEU A 122 -24.20 14.02 19.44
C LEU A 122 -25.07 13.26 18.45
N ILE A 123 -25.57 12.08 18.83
CA ILE A 123 -26.33 11.16 17.99
C ILE A 123 -27.58 10.75 18.77
N ASP A 124 -28.77 11.13 18.28
CA ASP A 124 -30.06 10.72 18.82
C ASP A 124 -30.22 10.88 20.35
N GLY A 125 -29.79 12.03 20.91
CA GLY A 125 -29.87 12.32 22.35
C GLY A 125 -28.74 11.69 23.18
N VAL A 126 -27.77 11.04 22.54
CA VAL A 126 -26.60 10.43 23.18
C VAL A 126 -25.33 11.11 22.69
N CYS A 127 -24.46 11.52 23.60
CA CYS A 127 -23.12 11.98 23.26
C CYS A 127 -22.18 10.78 23.24
N SER A 128 -21.69 10.41 22.06
CA SER A 128 -20.79 9.25 21.91
C SER A 128 -19.40 9.48 22.50
N ILE A 129 -18.93 10.74 22.56
CA ILE A 129 -17.65 11.09 23.20
C ILE A 129 -17.73 10.95 24.73
N CYS A 130 -18.84 11.34 25.34
CA CYS A 130 -19.05 11.26 26.78
C CYS A 130 -19.61 9.92 27.23
N ASN A 131 -20.23 9.17 26.31
CA ASN A 131 -21.05 8.00 26.53
C ASN A 131 -22.21 8.28 27.52
N GLU A 132 -22.92 9.38 27.29
CA GLU A 132 -23.99 9.88 28.18
C GLU A 132 -25.19 10.36 27.36
N GLU A 133 -26.39 10.07 27.87
CA GLU A 133 -27.64 10.66 27.40
C GLU A 133 -27.75 12.12 27.87
N PHE A 134 -28.41 12.96 27.08
CA PHE A 134 -28.67 14.35 27.43
C PHE A 134 -30.07 14.77 26.98
N ASP A 135 -30.69 15.67 27.75
CA ASP A 135 -31.99 16.26 27.41
C ASP A 135 -31.82 17.47 26.48
N GLU A 136 -30.86 18.36 26.80
CA GLU A 136 -30.57 19.57 26.04
C GLU A 136 -29.11 19.57 25.53
N GLY A 137 -28.95 19.48 24.21
CA GLY A 137 -27.62 19.37 23.58
C GLY A 137 -26.71 20.56 23.86
N GLU A 138 -27.25 21.79 23.97
CA GLU A 138 -26.46 22.99 24.28
C GLU A 138 -25.86 22.96 25.69
N GLU A 139 -26.65 22.55 26.68
CA GLU A 139 -26.17 22.41 28.06
C GLU A 139 -25.10 21.33 28.16
N HIS A 140 -25.29 20.19 27.48
CA HIS A 140 -24.29 19.13 27.41
C HIS A 140 -22.98 19.62 26.77
N LYS A 141 -23.08 20.35 25.64
CA LYS A 141 -21.92 20.91 24.92
C LYS A 141 -21.12 21.88 25.80
N ALA A 142 -21.80 22.69 26.61
CA ALA A 142 -21.18 23.64 27.53
C ALA A 142 -20.52 22.98 28.76
N SER A 143 -20.79 21.69 29.02
CA SER A 143 -20.21 21.00 30.17
C SER A 143 -18.69 20.89 30.07
N ALA A 144 -18.00 21.06 31.21
CA ALA A 144 -16.55 20.95 31.27
C ALA A 144 -16.06 19.54 30.88
N ARG A 145 -16.84 18.51 31.21
CA ARG A 145 -16.52 17.12 30.85
C ARG A 145 -16.57 16.90 29.34
N HIS A 146 -17.61 17.38 28.67
CA HIS A 146 -17.71 17.29 27.21
C HIS A 146 -16.58 18.06 26.52
N SER A 147 -16.34 19.29 26.96
CA SER A 147 -15.26 20.14 26.46
C SER A 147 -13.88 19.52 26.64
N LEU A 148 -13.65 18.78 27.73
CA LEU A 148 -12.40 18.04 27.93
C LEU A 148 -12.33 16.82 26.99
N ASN A 149 -13.40 16.04 26.90
CA ASN A 149 -13.40 14.83 26.09
C ASN A 149 -13.27 15.13 24.59
N ILE A 150 -13.86 16.21 24.07
CA ILE A 150 -13.71 16.60 22.66
C ILE A 150 -12.26 16.98 22.31
N VAL A 151 -11.49 17.49 23.29
CA VAL A 151 -10.05 17.80 23.14
C VAL A 151 -9.20 16.54 23.27
N LEU A 152 -9.53 15.64 24.20
CA LEU A 152 -8.75 14.42 24.45
C LEU A 152 -8.97 13.33 23.40
N LYS A 153 -10.14 13.26 22.77
CA LYS A 153 -10.45 12.26 21.74
C LYS A 153 -9.93 12.73 20.40
N GLU A 154 -8.80 12.16 20.00
CA GLU A 154 -8.08 12.49 18.78
C GLU A 154 -8.96 12.34 17.51
N ILE A 155 -8.90 13.36 16.65
CA ILE A 155 -9.41 13.29 15.28
C ILE A 155 -8.30 12.77 14.39
N ARG A 156 -8.66 11.81 13.55
CA ARG A 156 -7.77 11.21 12.57
C ARG A 156 -8.25 11.48 11.16
N PHE A 157 -7.26 11.50 10.28
CA PHE A 157 -7.43 11.78 8.87
C PHE A 157 -6.95 10.56 8.08
N GLY A 158 -7.79 10.05 7.20
CA GLY A 158 -7.49 8.90 6.35
C GLY A 158 -7.33 9.28 4.89
N THR A 159 -7.11 8.26 4.06
CA THR A 159 -7.10 8.38 2.60
C THR A 159 -8.40 8.98 2.08
N GLY A 160 -8.32 9.78 1.01
CA GLY A 160 -9.51 10.38 0.40
C GLY A 160 -10.18 11.46 1.24
N ASN A 161 -9.42 12.15 2.11
CA ASN A 161 -9.92 13.15 3.06
C ASN A 161 -10.97 12.59 4.04
N ALA A 162 -10.88 11.29 4.35
CA ALA A 162 -11.69 10.68 5.40
C ALA A 162 -11.41 11.34 6.76
N ILE A 163 -12.46 11.71 7.49
CA ILE A 163 -12.37 12.33 8.82
C ILE A 163 -13.14 11.47 9.81
N TYR A 164 -12.45 10.98 10.83
CA TYR A 164 -13.04 10.15 11.86
C TYR A 164 -12.41 10.43 13.22
N ARG A 165 -13.15 10.13 14.28
CA ARG A 165 -12.70 10.29 15.66
C ARG A 165 -12.66 8.93 16.34
N GLN A 166 -11.58 8.61 17.02
CA GLN A 166 -11.52 7.41 17.84
C GLN A 166 -12.25 7.67 19.16
N ILE A 167 -13.36 6.97 19.39
CA ILE A 167 -14.15 7.12 20.61
C ILE A 167 -13.58 6.20 21.69
N ASP A 168 -13.31 4.93 21.36
CA ASP A 168 -12.61 3.97 22.19
C ASP A 168 -11.86 2.94 21.31
N ASP A 169 -11.39 1.82 21.88
CA ASP A 169 -10.66 0.78 21.15
C ASP A 169 -11.54 -0.03 20.19
N THR A 170 -12.86 0.05 20.35
CA THR A 170 -13.86 -0.74 19.64
C THR A 170 -14.77 0.09 18.74
N SER A 171 -14.79 1.41 18.94
CA SER A 171 -15.69 2.32 18.23
C SER A 171 -14.98 3.55 17.68
N LEU A 172 -15.32 3.86 16.43
CA LEU A 172 -14.91 5.05 15.69
C LEU A 172 -16.17 5.82 15.30
N GLN A 173 -16.09 7.14 15.31
CA GLN A 173 -17.14 7.99 14.76
C GLN A 173 -16.68 8.55 13.42
N CYS A 174 -17.45 8.33 12.37
CA CYS A 174 -17.29 9.09 11.14
C CYS A 174 -17.81 10.51 11.36
N VAL A 175 -16.93 11.51 11.28
CA VAL A 175 -17.26 12.90 11.62
C VAL A 175 -18.11 13.56 10.53
N THR A 176 -18.06 13.09 9.28
CA THR A 176 -18.83 13.69 8.18
C THR A 176 -20.29 13.25 8.16
N CYS A 177 -20.60 12.00 8.52
CA CYS A 177 -21.98 11.50 8.56
C CYS A 177 -22.51 11.22 9.98
N ASN A 178 -21.71 11.53 11.00
CA ASN A 178 -22.02 11.33 12.41
C ASN A 178 -22.43 9.89 12.79
N LYS A 179 -21.85 8.88 12.14
CA LYS A 179 -22.15 7.46 12.41
C LYS A 179 -21.06 6.81 13.25
N LEU A 180 -21.45 5.96 14.20
CA LEU A 180 -20.54 5.07 14.92
C LEU A 180 -20.27 3.80 14.11
N LEU A 181 -19.01 3.40 14.09
CA LEU A 181 -18.45 2.33 13.30
C LEU A 181 -17.55 1.47 14.18
N VAL A 182 -17.44 0.19 13.84
CA VAL A 182 -16.34 -0.64 14.34
C VAL A 182 -15.12 -0.44 13.43
N PRO A 183 -13.88 -0.46 13.95
CA PRO A 183 -12.66 -0.23 13.17
C PRO A 183 -12.58 -0.99 11.84
N ASP A 184 -12.94 -2.28 11.85
CA ASP A 184 -12.88 -3.14 10.65
C ASP A 184 -13.85 -2.73 9.53
N LYS A 185 -14.83 -1.89 9.82
CA LYS A 185 -15.80 -1.38 8.84
C LYS A 185 -15.45 -0.01 8.30
N LEU A 186 -14.36 0.61 8.77
CA LEU A 186 -14.02 1.99 8.42
C LEU A 186 -13.84 2.16 6.90
N THR A 187 -13.04 1.32 6.26
CA THR A 187 -12.79 1.39 4.81
C THR A 187 -14.08 1.16 4.01
N ALA A 188 -14.81 0.09 4.33
CA ALA A 188 -16.07 -0.23 3.65
C ALA A 188 -17.14 0.87 3.84
N HIS A 189 -17.10 1.61 4.94
CA HIS A 189 -18.00 2.72 5.19
C HIS A 189 -17.72 3.92 4.27
N PHE A 190 -16.45 4.28 4.05
CA PHE A 190 -16.12 5.38 3.14
C PHE A 190 -16.43 5.04 1.67
N ASP A 191 -16.42 3.74 1.33
CA ASP A 191 -16.84 3.23 0.02
C ASP A 191 -18.36 3.06 -0.12
N ASP A 192 -19.13 3.29 0.94
CA ASP A 192 -20.58 3.15 0.92
C ASP A 192 -21.24 4.28 0.12
N ALA A 193 -22.26 3.93 -0.68
CA ALA A 193 -22.95 4.90 -1.53
C ALA A 193 -23.66 5.99 -0.73
N GLN A 194 -24.25 5.64 0.42
CA GLN A 194 -24.93 6.61 1.29
C GLN A 194 -23.92 7.55 1.94
N HIS A 195 -22.76 7.02 2.35
CA HIS A 195 -21.69 7.86 2.88
C HIS A 195 -21.22 8.87 1.83
N ARG A 196 -20.93 8.43 0.59
CA ARG A 196 -20.52 9.34 -0.48
C ARG A 196 -21.54 10.44 -0.76
N GLU A 197 -22.83 10.13 -0.72
CA GLU A 197 -23.89 11.14 -0.88
C GLU A 197 -23.86 12.17 0.26
N LEU A 198 -23.77 11.72 1.52
CA LEU A 198 -23.67 12.62 2.68
C LEU A 198 -22.39 13.44 2.66
N TYR A 199 -21.26 12.82 2.35
CA TYR A 199 -19.97 13.49 2.21
C TYR A 199 -20.01 14.58 1.13
N ASN A 200 -20.66 14.32 -0.01
CA ASN A 200 -20.85 15.32 -1.05
C ASN A 200 -21.74 16.48 -0.59
N LYS A 201 -22.76 16.23 0.24
CA LYS A 201 -23.57 17.30 0.87
C LYS A 201 -22.75 18.14 1.84
N CYS A 202 -21.77 17.54 2.53
CA CYS A 202 -20.83 18.27 3.36
C CYS A 202 -19.88 19.14 2.54
N ARG A 203 -19.69 18.90 1.23
CA ARG A 203 -18.76 19.72 0.45
C ARG A 203 -19.33 21.12 0.23
N ILE A 204 -18.68 22.13 0.82
CA ILE A 204 -18.96 23.52 0.51
C ILE A 204 -18.48 23.77 -0.92
N LEU A 205 -19.40 24.13 -1.81
CA LEU A 205 -19.03 24.69 -3.11
C LEU A 205 -18.36 26.03 -2.85
N THR A 206 -17.03 26.05 -2.84
CA THR A 206 -16.20 27.22 -2.52
C THR A 206 -16.28 28.35 -3.57
N ASN A 207 -17.28 28.35 -4.46
CA ASN A 207 -17.47 29.37 -5.50
C ASN A 207 -18.94 29.84 -5.69
N GLY A 208 -19.85 29.60 -4.74
CA GLY A 208 -21.18 30.24 -4.76
C GLY A 208 -22.11 29.79 -5.89
N ILE A 209 -21.99 28.53 -6.36
CA ILE A 209 -22.96 27.91 -7.27
C ILE A 209 -23.86 26.99 -6.45
N ASP A 210 -25.17 27.15 -6.60
CA ASP A 210 -26.21 26.44 -5.84
C ASP A 210 -26.48 25.03 -6.42
N HIS A 211 -26.76 24.07 -5.52
CA HIS A 211 -26.91 22.63 -5.79
C HIS A 211 -28.14 22.26 -6.63
N GLU A 212 -29.10 23.18 -6.83
CA GLU A 212 -30.31 22.91 -7.62
C GLU A 212 -30.04 22.64 -9.11
N THR A 213 -28.92 23.13 -9.65
CA THR A 213 -28.65 23.09 -11.10
C THR A 213 -28.07 21.74 -11.55
N GLU A 214 -27.30 21.06 -10.70
CA GLU A 214 -26.60 19.80 -11.05
C GLU A 214 -27.52 18.57 -10.88
N ALA A 215 -28.46 18.62 -9.94
CA ALA A 215 -29.51 17.60 -9.79
C ALA A 215 -30.50 17.56 -10.97
N LYS A 216 -30.58 18.65 -11.76
CA LYS A 216 -31.35 18.68 -13.02
C LYS A 216 -30.58 18.05 -14.19
N ALA A 217 -29.27 18.28 -14.28
CA ALA A 217 -28.43 17.70 -15.33
C ALA A 217 -28.36 16.16 -15.26
N ILE A 218 -28.30 15.59 -14.05
CA ILE A 218 -28.26 14.13 -13.85
C ILE A 218 -29.62 13.46 -14.18
N LYS A 219 -30.73 14.21 -14.11
CA LYS A 219 -32.06 13.69 -14.49
C LYS A 219 -32.30 13.68 -16.01
N GLU A 220 -31.57 14.49 -16.77
CA GLU A 220 -31.74 14.60 -18.23
C GLU A 220 -30.89 13.57 -19.01
N GLU A 221 -29.79 13.06 -18.44
CA GLU A 221 -28.94 12.04 -19.09
C GLU A 221 -29.51 10.60 -19.07
N HIS A 222 -30.52 10.32 -18.25
CA HIS A 222 -31.13 8.99 -18.15
C HIS A 222 -32.34 8.75 -19.07
N GLN A 223 -32.71 9.71 -19.94
CA GLN A 223 -33.86 9.56 -20.85
C GLN A 223 -33.52 9.36 -22.34
N THR A 224 -32.24 9.38 -22.75
CA THR A 224 -31.86 9.44 -24.17
C THR A 224 -30.80 8.43 -24.63
N ALA A 225 -30.87 7.17 -24.19
CA ALA A 225 -30.01 6.11 -24.76
C ALA A 225 -30.77 4.79 -24.99
N GLY A 226 -31.59 4.75 -26.03
CA GLY A 226 -32.17 3.52 -26.59
C GLY A 226 -31.63 3.27 -28.00
N GLY A 227 -30.69 2.32 -28.15
CA GLY A 227 -30.28 1.79 -29.45
C GLY A 227 -28.85 1.25 -29.46
N SER A 228 -28.69 -0.08 -29.36
CA SER A 228 -27.41 -0.76 -29.57
C SER A 228 -27.56 -1.82 -30.68
N PRO A 229 -26.67 -1.87 -31.69
CA PRO A 229 -26.69 -2.89 -32.72
C PRO A 229 -25.78 -4.08 -32.36
N THR A 230 -26.32 -5.28 -32.51
CA THR A 230 -25.66 -6.57 -32.25
C THR A 230 -24.86 -7.04 -33.48
N ILE A 231 -23.63 -7.51 -33.29
CA ILE A 231 -22.84 -8.25 -34.30
C ILE A 231 -22.43 -9.60 -33.71
N GLU A 232 -22.84 -10.69 -34.37
CA GLU A 232 -22.47 -12.07 -34.02
C GLU A 232 -21.11 -12.47 -34.62
N PHE A 233 -20.29 -13.18 -33.84
CA PHE A 233 -19.09 -13.85 -34.33
C PHE A 233 -19.11 -15.34 -33.93
N LYS A 234 -19.01 -16.23 -34.92
CA LYS A 234 -18.87 -17.69 -34.74
C LYS A 234 -17.40 -18.08 -34.80
N SER A 235 -16.94 -18.90 -33.87
CA SER A 235 -15.73 -19.72 -34.06
C SER A 235 -15.88 -21.07 -33.36
N GLY A 236 -15.41 -22.12 -34.02
CA GLY A 236 -15.32 -23.47 -33.47
C GLY A 236 -13.90 -23.99 -33.61
N LEU A 237 -13.41 -24.70 -32.59
CA LEU A 237 -12.24 -25.58 -32.70
C LEU A 237 -12.17 -26.59 -31.55
N LYS A 238 -11.59 -27.75 -31.87
CA LYS A 238 -11.71 -29.07 -31.23
C LYS A 238 -10.78 -29.25 -30.02
N GLN A 239 -11.26 -29.92 -28.97
CA GLN A 239 -10.47 -30.42 -27.84
C GLN A 239 -9.88 -31.81 -28.12
N SER A 240 -8.69 -32.06 -27.57
CA SER A 240 -8.08 -33.40 -27.46
C SER A 240 -8.06 -33.86 -25.99
N ASN A 241 -8.38 -35.13 -25.76
CA ASN A 241 -8.50 -35.78 -24.46
C ASN A 241 -7.13 -36.24 -23.94
N ILE A 242 -6.84 -36.03 -22.65
CA ILE A 242 -5.72 -36.66 -21.92
C ILE A 242 -6.30 -37.43 -20.72
N ASP A 243 -5.89 -38.70 -20.61
CA ASP A 243 -6.36 -39.69 -19.64
C ASP A 243 -5.96 -39.39 -18.18
N ALA A 244 -6.97 -39.28 -17.32
CA ALA A 244 -6.85 -38.94 -15.89
C ALA A 244 -6.09 -39.98 -15.04
N ASN A 245 -5.92 -41.22 -15.52
CA ASN A 245 -5.33 -42.30 -14.72
C ASN A 245 -3.80 -42.21 -14.54
N LYS A 246 -3.06 -41.51 -15.41
CA LYS A 246 -1.59 -41.37 -15.30
C LYS A 246 -1.13 -40.37 -14.22
N SER A 247 -2.01 -39.45 -13.81
CA SER A 247 -1.68 -38.40 -12.83
C SER A 247 -1.58 -38.94 -11.40
N ALA A 248 -2.47 -39.87 -11.02
CA ALA A 248 -2.53 -40.40 -9.66
C ALA A 248 -1.29 -41.25 -9.29
N GLU A 249 -0.79 -42.07 -10.22
CA GLU A 249 0.38 -42.90 -9.99
C GLU A 249 1.66 -42.05 -9.85
N SER A 250 1.77 -40.99 -10.65
CA SER A 250 2.92 -40.07 -10.62
C SER A 250 3.02 -39.33 -9.27
N LYS A 251 1.89 -38.92 -8.69
CA LYS A 251 1.86 -38.22 -7.39
C LYS A 251 2.38 -39.09 -6.25
N THR A 252 1.96 -40.35 -6.21
CA THR A 252 2.33 -41.29 -5.14
C THR A 252 3.84 -41.55 -5.15
N LYS A 253 4.42 -41.77 -6.34
CA LYS A 253 5.88 -41.96 -6.52
C LYS A 253 6.69 -40.72 -6.16
N ILE A 254 6.17 -39.52 -6.44
CA ILE A 254 6.80 -38.24 -6.05
C ILE A 254 6.79 -38.05 -4.52
N LEU A 255 5.68 -38.39 -3.87
CA LEU A 255 5.53 -38.33 -2.40
C LEU A 255 6.53 -39.27 -1.70
N GLU A 256 6.66 -40.49 -2.18
CA GLU A 256 7.62 -41.49 -1.64
C GLU A 256 9.09 -41.05 -1.82
N SER A 257 9.38 -40.26 -2.87
CA SER A 257 10.74 -39.81 -3.22
C SER A 257 11.06 -38.38 -2.76
N LEU A 258 10.21 -37.76 -1.94
CA LEU A 258 10.31 -36.33 -1.61
C LEU A 258 11.65 -35.96 -0.95
N THR A 259 12.13 -36.77 -0.02
CA THR A 259 13.42 -36.55 0.68
C THR A 259 14.60 -36.64 -0.28
N LYS A 260 14.58 -37.61 -1.21
CA LYS A 260 15.58 -37.74 -2.29
C LYS A 260 15.62 -36.47 -3.13
N TYR A 261 14.47 -35.96 -3.56
CA TYR A 261 14.38 -34.77 -4.41
C TYR A 261 14.84 -33.49 -3.71
N GLN A 262 14.46 -33.29 -2.45
CA GLN A 262 14.92 -32.15 -1.66
C GLN A 262 16.45 -32.17 -1.49
N SER A 263 17.04 -33.34 -1.21
CA SER A 263 18.50 -33.49 -1.10
C SER A 263 19.23 -33.22 -2.41
N ALA A 264 18.61 -33.49 -3.55
CA ALA A 264 19.13 -33.16 -4.88
C ALA A 264 18.96 -31.69 -5.28
N GLY A 265 18.31 -30.88 -4.43
CA GLY A 265 18.03 -29.47 -4.69
C GLY A 265 16.73 -29.21 -5.46
N ILE A 266 15.82 -30.18 -5.55
CA ILE A 266 14.48 -30.00 -6.14
C ILE A 266 13.48 -29.62 -5.05
N ASN A 267 12.81 -28.48 -5.21
CA ASN A 267 11.69 -28.06 -4.39
C ASN A 267 10.38 -28.52 -5.03
N ILE A 268 9.57 -29.28 -4.30
CA ILE A 268 8.33 -29.88 -4.80
C ILE A 268 7.14 -29.28 -4.07
N ASN A 269 6.18 -28.74 -4.83
CA ASN A 269 4.92 -28.24 -4.31
C ASN A 269 3.79 -29.17 -4.76
N LEU A 270 3.30 -30.00 -3.84
CA LEU A 270 2.23 -30.96 -4.08
C LEU A 270 0.86 -30.31 -4.33
N GLU A 271 0.60 -29.14 -3.74
CA GLU A 271 -0.67 -28.41 -3.92
C GLU A 271 -0.79 -27.81 -5.32
N ARG A 272 0.34 -27.35 -5.86
CA ARG A 272 0.40 -26.72 -7.19
C ARG A 272 0.83 -27.68 -8.30
N GLU A 273 1.19 -28.91 -7.95
CA GLU A 273 1.80 -29.88 -8.87
C GLU A 273 2.97 -29.24 -9.65
N THR A 274 3.93 -28.64 -8.92
CA THR A 274 5.13 -28.05 -9.52
C THR A 274 6.41 -28.54 -8.85
N ALA A 275 7.46 -28.74 -9.64
CA ALA A 275 8.80 -29.05 -9.17
C ALA A 275 9.78 -27.99 -9.69
N TYR A 276 10.72 -27.54 -8.85
CA TYR A 276 11.66 -26.48 -9.18
C TYR A 276 13.07 -26.87 -8.75
N CYS A 277 14.04 -26.81 -9.68
CA CYS A 277 15.43 -27.15 -9.40
C CYS A 277 16.21 -25.92 -8.95
N LYS A 278 16.76 -25.93 -7.73
CA LYS A 278 17.59 -24.85 -7.19
C LYS A 278 18.95 -24.73 -7.89
N LYS A 279 19.45 -25.80 -8.53
CA LYS A 279 20.77 -25.80 -9.17
C LYS A 279 20.78 -25.01 -10.48
N CYS A 280 19.81 -25.24 -11.37
CA CYS A 280 19.69 -24.49 -12.64
C CYS A 280 18.59 -23.42 -12.62
N SER A 281 17.81 -23.30 -11.55
CA SER A 281 16.68 -22.38 -11.45
C SER A 281 15.55 -22.63 -12.47
N GLU A 282 15.39 -23.88 -12.94
CA GLU A 282 14.34 -24.26 -13.90
C GLU A 282 13.15 -24.93 -13.21
N VAL A 283 11.95 -24.75 -13.80
CA VAL A 283 10.74 -25.48 -13.42
C VAL A 283 10.76 -26.82 -14.15
N VAL A 284 10.70 -27.91 -13.39
CA VAL A 284 10.63 -29.27 -13.91
C VAL A 284 9.17 -29.70 -13.95
N GLU A 285 8.75 -30.32 -15.05
CA GLU A 285 7.40 -30.88 -15.17
C GLU A 285 7.12 -31.84 -14.01
N PHE A 286 5.94 -31.73 -13.41
CA PHE A 286 5.56 -32.49 -12.21
C PHE A 286 5.21 -33.95 -12.54
N ASN A 287 6.22 -34.67 -12.98
CA ASN A 287 6.17 -36.05 -13.37
C ASN A 287 7.41 -36.75 -12.80
N TYR A 288 7.21 -37.90 -12.16
CA TYR A 288 8.27 -38.68 -11.52
C TYR A 288 9.46 -38.92 -12.47
N ALA A 289 9.20 -39.33 -13.72
CA ALA A 289 10.24 -39.63 -14.70
C ALA A 289 11.04 -38.38 -15.11
N ASN A 290 10.37 -37.23 -15.22
CA ASN A 290 11.01 -35.98 -15.62
C ASN A 290 11.89 -35.41 -14.49
N ILE A 291 11.45 -35.54 -13.24
CA ILE A 291 12.24 -35.12 -12.07
C ILE A 291 13.50 -35.97 -11.92
N GLU A 292 13.39 -37.30 -12.04
CA GLU A 292 14.54 -38.22 -12.00
C GLU A 292 15.55 -37.94 -13.12
N LYS A 293 15.06 -37.74 -14.35
CA LYS A 293 15.89 -37.41 -15.50
C LYS A 293 16.64 -36.09 -15.25
N HIS A 294 15.94 -35.06 -14.81
CA HIS A 294 16.54 -33.75 -14.54
C HIS A 294 17.64 -33.82 -13.46
N ILE A 295 17.44 -34.60 -12.39
CA ILE A 295 18.48 -34.81 -11.36
C ILE A 295 19.70 -35.54 -11.93
N THR A 296 19.47 -36.49 -12.83
CA THR A 296 20.54 -37.24 -13.50
C THR A 296 21.37 -36.33 -14.40
N ASP A 297 20.73 -35.41 -15.13
CA ASP A 297 21.39 -34.43 -16.00
C ASP A 297 22.35 -33.50 -15.22
N HIS A 298 22.05 -33.22 -13.94
CA HIS A 298 22.95 -32.48 -13.04
C HIS A 298 24.13 -33.32 -12.53
N SER A 299 24.00 -34.65 -12.54
CA SER A 299 25.02 -35.56 -12.02
C SER A 299 26.03 -35.97 -13.10
N THR A 300 25.62 -35.93 -14.37
CA THR A 300 26.47 -36.31 -15.51
C THR A 300 27.26 -35.15 -16.12
N ASN A 301 26.87 -33.90 -15.83
CA ASN A 301 27.56 -32.71 -16.35
C ASN A 301 28.48 -32.11 -15.27
N ALA A 302 29.78 -32.39 -15.33
CA ALA A 302 30.79 -31.80 -14.45
C ALA A 302 30.87 -30.27 -14.67
N PRO A 303 31.16 -29.47 -13.61
CA PRO A 303 31.18 -28.02 -13.71
C PRO A 303 32.33 -27.56 -14.61
N VAL A 304 32.00 -26.73 -15.61
CA VAL A 304 32.98 -25.98 -16.41
C VAL A 304 33.53 -24.86 -15.52
N ASP A 305 34.81 -24.98 -15.18
CA ASP A 305 35.58 -24.02 -14.41
C ASP A 305 35.51 -22.61 -15.05
N THR A 306 35.02 -21.64 -14.29
CA THR A 306 35.05 -20.21 -14.65
C THR A 306 35.59 -19.42 -13.47
N THR A 307 36.90 -19.48 -13.31
CA THR A 307 37.70 -18.51 -12.56
C THR A 307 37.54 -17.11 -13.15
N LEU A 308 36.93 -16.19 -12.39
CA LEU A 308 37.20 -14.75 -12.50
C LEU A 308 37.49 -14.21 -11.10
N GLN A 309 38.76 -13.88 -10.89
CA GLN A 309 39.34 -13.27 -9.70
C GLN A 309 38.84 -11.82 -9.54
N TYR A 310 38.48 -11.43 -8.31
CA TYR A 310 38.37 -10.03 -7.90
C TYR A 310 39.63 -9.62 -7.12
N PRO A 311 40.20 -8.42 -7.36
CA PRO A 311 41.33 -7.93 -6.61
C PRO A 311 40.91 -7.27 -5.28
N SER A 312 41.73 -7.51 -4.28
CA SER A 312 41.71 -6.96 -2.93
C SER A 312 41.86 -5.43 -2.86
N ASN A 313 41.27 -4.84 -1.81
CA ASN A 313 41.42 -3.48 -1.27
C ASN A 313 42.69 -2.70 -1.67
N PRO A 314 42.54 -1.37 -1.83
CA PRO A 314 43.34 -0.48 -1.00
C PRO A 314 42.60 0.77 -0.45
N ASP A 315 43.02 1.15 0.75
CA ASP A 315 43.13 2.49 1.34
C ASP A 315 41.90 3.42 1.50
N GLN A 316 41.40 3.46 2.74
CA GLN A 316 40.78 4.66 3.32
C GLN A 316 41.72 5.27 4.36
N ASN A 317 42.36 6.37 3.97
CA ASN A 317 42.98 7.33 4.88
C ASN A 317 42.76 8.72 4.27
N LEU A 318 42.57 9.74 5.12
CA LEU A 318 42.27 11.16 4.84
C LEU A 318 40.79 11.56 5.00
N ASN A 319 40.37 11.87 6.23
CA ASN A 319 40.28 13.27 6.68
C ASN A 319 39.87 13.33 8.15
N ARG A 320 40.90 13.50 8.99
CA ARG A 320 40.82 13.89 10.39
C ARG A 320 40.96 15.41 10.42
N VAL A 321 39.97 16.12 10.97
CA VAL A 321 40.17 17.48 11.47
C VAL A 321 39.99 17.38 12.98
N ASP A 322 41.10 17.47 13.69
CA ASP A 322 41.17 17.65 15.12
C ASP A 322 40.72 19.07 15.48
N ILE A 323 39.75 19.20 16.37
CA ILE A 323 39.65 20.34 17.28
C ILE A 323 39.40 19.78 18.68
N ASN A 324 40.46 19.80 19.48
CA ASN A 324 40.41 19.66 20.91
C ASN A 324 41.02 20.93 21.49
N ASP A 325 40.25 21.76 22.19
CA ASP A 325 40.75 22.34 23.44
C ASP A 325 39.61 22.87 24.35
N LYS A 326 39.54 22.23 25.53
CA LYS A 326 39.24 22.76 26.87
C LYS A 326 38.06 23.72 27.06
N THR A 327 37.07 23.29 27.84
CA THR A 327 36.84 23.86 29.18
C THR A 327 36.18 22.80 30.07
N ALA A 328 36.74 22.61 31.25
CA ALA A 328 36.26 21.70 32.28
C ALA A 328 35.07 22.28 33.04
N GLN A 329 34.07 21.46 33.37
CA GLN A 329 33.53 21.38 34.73
C GLN A 329 32.74 20.08 34.94
N ARG A 330 33.10 19.41 36.03
CA ARG A 330 32.59 18.17 36.59
C ARG A 330 31.33 18.50 37.42
N SER A 331 30.28 17.69 37.34
CA SER A 331 29.30 17.63 38.44
C SER A 331 28.87 16.19 38.72
N GLU A 332 28.88 15.91 40.02
CA GLU A 332 28.69 14.64 40.71
C GLU A 332 27.19 14.37 40.85
N ILE A 333 26.58 13.62 39.91
CA ILE A 333 25.16 13.21 40.04
C ILE A 333 24.94 11.72 39.73
N ASN A 334 25.89 11.02 39.11
CA ASN A 334 25.63 9.65 38.62
C ASN A 334 25.91 8.53 39.64
N ASP A 335 26.64 8.78 40.72
CA ASP A 335 27.01 7.71 41.68
C ASP A 335 25.92 7.42 42.72
N GLU A 336 24.92 8.30 42.89
CA GLU A 336 23.83 8.10 43.88
C GLU A 336 22.67 7.24 43.34
N ILE A 337 22.50 7.19 42.01
CA ILE A 337 21.41 6.46 41.35
C ILE A 337 21.76 4.96 41.25
N GLU A 338 23.01 4.61 40.99
CA GLU A 338 23.47 3.22 40.91
C GLU A 338 23.43 2.50 42.27
N SER A 339 23.63 3.23 43.37
CA SER A 339 23.48 2.68 44.73
C SER A 339 22.03 2.40 45.14
N LYS A 340 21.03 3.12 44.60
CA LYS A 340 19.61 2.92 44.93
C LYS A 340 18.95 1.80 44.12
N ILE A 341 19.44 1.51 42.92
CA ILE A 341 18.91 0.41 42.08
C ILE A 341 19.36 -0.95 42.63
N LYS A 342 20.56 -1.04 43.22
CA LYS A 342 21.09 -2.29 43.79
C LYS A 342 20.40 -2.69 45.10
N ALA A 343 19.87 -1.73 45.87
CA ALA A 343 19.16 -1.98 47.13
C ALA A 343 17.70 -2.45 46.96
N LEU A 344 17.12 -2.33 45.77
CA LEU A 344 15.72 -2.74 45.49
C LEU A 344 15.60 -4.16 44.92
N GLN A 345 16.71 -4.83 44.60
CA GLN A 345 16.71 -6.19 44.04
C GLN A 345 16.95 -7.30 45.07
N GLU A 346 17.20 -6.97 46.35
CA GLU A 346 17.51 -7.97 47.39
C GLU A 346 16.36 -8.33 48.34
N ASN A 347 15.13 -7.81 48.14
CA ASN A 347 14.02 -7.96 49.11
C ASN A 347 12.78 -8.75 48.65
N SER A 348 12.92 -9.67 47.69
CA SER A 348 11.84 -10.60 47.35
C SER A 348 12.34 -12.04 47.32
N ASN A 349 12.58 -12.62 48.50
CA ASN A 349 12.67 -14.07 48.69
C ASN A 349 11.74 -14.46 49.83
N GLU A 350 10.44 -14.52 49.52
CA GLU A 350 9.48 -15.23 50.36
C GLU A 350 9.38 -16.69 49.90
N LYS A 351 9.52 -17.53 50.91
CA LYS A 351 9.76 -18.96 50.89
C LYS A 351 8.47 -19.71 50.57
N VAL A 352 8.28 -20.11 49.31
CA VAL A 352 7.25 -21.09 48.93
C VAL A 352 7.88 -22.48 48.90
N LYS A 353 7.34 -23.38 49.71
CA LYS A 353 7.69 -24.80 49.75
C LYS A 353 7.29 -25.44 48.42
N SER A 354 8.26 -26.00 47.71
CA SER A 354 8.07 -26.92 46.61
C SER A 354 8.06 -28.35 47.17
N ASP A 355 6.93 -29.03 47.04
CA ASP A 355 6.90 -30.49 47.06
C ASP A 355 7.44 -31.00 45.71
N GLU A 356 8.24 -32.04 45.81
CA GLU A 356 8.89 -32.77 44.72
C GLU A 356 7.83 -33.45 43.85
N ASP A 357 7.89 -33.30 42.52
CA ASP A 357 7.36 -34.32 41.60
C ASP A 357 7.91 -34.17 40.17
N GLY A 358 8.51 -35.27 39.70
CA GLY A 358 8.19 -35.88 38.42
C GLY A 358 8.54 -35.16 37.12
N ASP A 359 9.64 -35.59 36.50
CA ASP A 359 9.96 -35.41 35.09
C ASP A 359 8.82 -35.93 34.18
N SER A 360 7.95 -35.01 33.74
CA SER A 360 6.77 -35.25 32.88
C SER A 360 6.69 -34.20 31.76
N SER A 361 7.82 -33.86 31.14
CA SER A 361 7.87 -32.85 30.07
C SER A 361 7.47 -33.37 28.68
N ASN A 362 7.49 -34.69 28.46
CA ASN A 362 7.16 -35.27 27.15
C ASN A 362 5.64 -35.45 26.91
N GLU A 363 4.84 -35.69 27.96
CA GLU A 363 3.40 -35.96 27.82
C GLU A 363 2.59 -34.68 27.48
N ILE A 364 3.10 -33.50 27.87
CA ILE A 364 2.43 -32.21 27.63
C ILE A 364 2.53 -31.77 26.15
N VAL A 365 3.63 -32.11 25.47
CA VAL A 365 3.89 -31.69 24.08
C VAL A 365 3.02 -32.46 23.08
N GLU A 366 2.67 -33.70 23.38
CA GLU A 366 1.84 -34.53 22.49
C GLU A 366 0.39 -34.00 22.40
N ASN A 367 -0.12 -33.47 23.53
CA ASN A 367 -1.48 -32.95 23.64
C ASN A 367 -1.70 -31.65 22.82
N GLU A 368 -0.67 -30.82 22.64
CA GLU A 368 -0.76 -29.58 21.86
C GLU A 368 -0.84 -29.81 20.34
N LYS A 369 -0.03 -30.74 19.83
CA LYS A 369 -0.01 -31.08 18.40
C LYS A 369 -1.31 -31.76 17.99
N GLU A 370 -1.84 -32.62 18.84
CA GLU A 370 -3.11 -33.30 18.60
C GLU A 370 -4.28 -32.30 18.60
N PHE A 371 -4.35 -31.42 19.61
CA PHE A 371 -5.37 -30.37 19.67
C PHE A 371 -5.34 -29.44 18.45
N ALA A 372 -4.14 -29.02 18.03
CA ALA A 372 -3.99 -28.16 16.86
C ALA A 372 -4.46 -28.86 15.57
N LYS A 373 -4.11 -30.14 15.39
CA LYS A 373 -4.53 -30.95 14.24
C LYS A 373 -6.05 -31.10 14.16
N ILE A 374 -6.71 -31.40 15.28
CA ILE A 374 -8.18 -31.56 15.34
C ILE A 374 -8.90 -30.27 14.93
N ASN A 375 -8.37 -29.11 15.31
CA ASN A 375 -9.03 -27.82 15.13
C ASN A 375 -8.51 -27.01 13.91
N LYS A 376 -7.83 -27.68 12.96
CA LYS A 376 -7.26 -27.05 11.75
C LYS A 376 -6.33 -25.87 12.08
N ILE A 377 -5.54 -25.99 13.14
CA ILE A 377 -4.49 -25.04 13.53
C ILE A 377 -3.14 -25.60 13.08
N THR A 378 -2.36 -24.81 12.34
CA THR A 378 -0.96 -25.13 12.05
C THR A 378 -0.12 -24.76 13.28
N TYR A 379 0.47 -25.74 13.95
CA TYR A 379 1.32 -25.53 15.13
C TYR A 379 2.80 -25.60 14.77
N ASN A 380 3.57 -24.54 15.07
CA ASN A 380 5.01 -24.49 14.87
C ASN A 380 5.73 -24.31 16.21
N GLN A 381 6.22 -25.43 16.75
CA GLN A 381 6.91 -25.48 18.05
C GLN A 381 8.17 -24.62 18.07
N ASN A 382 8.91 -24.55 16.96
CA ASN A 382 10.19 -23.85 16.87
C ASN A 382 10.03 -22.34 17.01
N ASN A 383 8.91 -21.79 16.52
CA ASN A 383 8.66 -20.35 16.51
C ASN A 383 7.71 -19.89 17.63
N LYS A 384 7.27 -20.80 18.51
CA LYS A 384 6.24 -20.53 19.53
C LYS A 384 4.98 -19.86 18.97
N GLN A 385 4.64 -20.14 17.70
CA GLN A 385 3.48 -19.59 17.01
C GLN A 385 2.60 -20.70 16.43
N SER A 386 1.30 -20.45 16.44
CA SER A 386 0.30 -21.26 15.77
C SER A 386 -0.58 -20.40 14.86
N TYR A 387 -1.19 -21.01 13.84
CA TYR A 387 -2.02 -20.31 12.86
C TYR A 387 -3.33 -21.05 12.65
N CYS A 388 -4.45 -20.43 13.00
CA CYS A 388 -5.76 -21.02 12.81
C CYS A 388 -6.21 -20.83 11.35
N ARG A 389 -6.37 -21.93 10.61
CA ARG A 389 -6.80 -21.88 9.20
C ARG A 389 -8.28 -21.50 9.04
N VAL A 390 -9.09 -21.72 10.07
CA VAL A 390 -10.52 -21.38 10.08
C VAL A 390 -10.70 -19.87 10.17
N CYS A 391 -10.00 -19.22 11.11
CA CYS A 391 -10.13 -17.79 11.37
C CYS A 391 -9.08 -16.92 10.64
N LYS A 392 -8.07 -17.54 10.04
CA LYS A 392 -6.92 -16.88 9.40
C LYS A 392 -6.11 -15.95 10.32
N VAL A 393 -5.99 -16.30 11.60
CA VAL A 393 -5.26 -15.52 12.62
C VAL A 393 -4.08 -16.30 13.22
N HIS A 394 -3.03 -15.58 13.60
CA HIS A 394 -1.91 -16.11 14.38
C HIS A 394 -2.25 -16.12 15.88
N LEU A 395 -1.84 -17.18 16.57
CA LEU A 395 -2.05 -17.39 18.00
C LEU A 395 -0.72 -17.78 18.66
N PRO A 396 -0.51 -17.45 19.95
CA PRO A 396 0.55 -18.06 20.75
C PRO A 396 0.50 -19.61 20.68
N ALA A 397 1.65 -20.27 20.53
CA ALA A 397 1.72 -21.74 20.53
C ALA A 397 1.66 -22.32 21.94
N ASN A 398 0.57 -22.06 22.66
CA ASN A 398 0.26 -22.75 23.92
C ASN A 398 -1.18 -23.27 23.89
N LEU A 399 -1.40 -24.42 24.53
CA LEU A 399 -2.70 -25.11 24.53
C LEU A 399 -3.85 -24.23 25.00
N LYS A 400 -3.61 -23.39 26.02
CA LYS A 400 -4.62 -22.52 26.62
C LYS A 400 -5.15 -21.52 25.59
N SER A 401 -4.26 -20.83 24.88
CA SER A 401 -4.62 -19.85 23.85
C SER A 401 -5.34 -20.50 22.66
N MET A 402 -4.88 -21.68 22.23
CA MET A 402 -5.58 -22.44 21.17
C MET A 402 -6.99 -22.85 21.61
N LYS A 403 -7.17 -23.33 22.85
CA LYS A 403 -8.49 -23.71 23.40
C LYS A 403 -9.42 -22.50 23.55
N GLU A 404 -8.92 -21.39 24.07
CA GLU A 404 -9.68 -20.14 24.19
C GLU A 404 -10.12 -19.62 22.82
N HIS A 405 -9.22 -19.63 21.83
CA HIS A 405 -9.55 -19.26 20.46
C HIS A 405 -10.63 -20.14 19.84
N VAL A 406 -10.46 -21.48 19.90
CA VAL A 406 -11.42 -22.46 19.37
C VAL A 406 -12.77 -22.36 20.08
N GLY A 407 -12.76 -22.07 21.39
CA GLY A 407 -13.97 -21.87 22.19
C GLY A 407 -14.70 -20.55 21.92
N GLY A 408 -14.03 -19.59 21.29
CA GLY A 408 -14.56 -18.25 21.00
C GLY A 408 -15.69 -18.23 19.97
N ALA A 409 -16.62 -17.28 20.13
CA ALA A 409 -17.83 -17.16 19.29
C ALA A 409 -17.51 -17.03 17.79
N ASN A 410 -16.45 -16.30 17.42
CA ASN A 410 -16.05 -16.13 16.03
C ASN A 410 -15.54 -17.44 15.40
N HIS A 411 -14.74 -18.22 16.15
CA HIS A 411 -14.26 -19.51 15.68
C HIS A 411 -15.41 -20.48 15.51
N LYS A 412 -16.30 -20.60 16.50
CA LYS A 412 -17.51 -21.44 16.41
C LYS A 412 -18.37 -21.07 15.21
N LYS A 413 -18.67 -19.78 15.02
CA LYS A 413 -19.44 -19.30 13.87
C LYS A 413 -18.80 -19.68 12.52
N LEU A 414 -17.48 -19.57 12.40
CA LEU A 414 -16.73 -19.93 11.18
C LEU A 414 -16.54 -21.44 10.98
N ALA A 415 -16.42 -22.20 12.07
CA ALA A 415 -16.32 -23.66 12.07
C ALA A 415 -17.68 -24.31 11.74
N ASP A 416 -18.77 -23.78 12.31
CA ASP A 416 -20.15 -24.24 12.09
C ASP A 416 -20.69 -23.80 10.72
N SER A 417 -20.15 -22.72 10.14
CA SER A 417 -20.40 -22.31 8.75
C SER A 417 -19.58 -23.09 7.72
N SER A 418 -18.87 -24.14 8.15
CA SER A 418 -18.37 -25.20 7.27
C SER A 418 -19.53 -25.71 6.40
N PRO A 419 -19.50 -25.50 5.08
CA PRO A 419 -20.64 -25.75 4.22
C PRO A 419 -20.83 -27.26 4.00
N THR A 420 -21.72 -27.89 4.77
CA THR A 420 -22.49 -29.05 4.29
C THR A 420 -23.63 -28.62 3.36
N SER A 421 -23.90 -27.32 3.27
CA SER A 421 -24.67 -26.73 2.17
C SER A 421 -23.88 -26.93 0.88
N LYS A 422 -24.46 -27.68 -0.06
CA LYS A 422 -23.99 -27.83 -1.45
C LYS A 422 -23.58 -26.45 -1.99
N CYS A 423 -22.30 -26.11 -1.87
CA CYS A 423 -21.73 -24.97 -2.53
C CYS A 423 -21.81 -25.36 -4.00
N GLN A 424 -22.77 -24.78 -4.72
CA GLN A 424 -22.68 -24.72 -6.17
C GLN A 424 -21.37 -24.00 -6.44
N ILE A 425 -20.31 -24.79 -6.63
CA ILE A 425 -19.05 -24.34 -7.19
C ILE A 425 -19.49 -23.76 -8.53
N GLN A 426 -19.67 -22.44 -8.59
CA GLN A 426 -19.83 -21.77 -9.86
C GLN A 426 -18.61 -22.19 -10.66
N SER A 427 -18.87 -22.88 -11.77
CA SER A 427 -17.82 -23.38 -12.64
C SER A 427 -16.85 -22.23 -12.90
N PRO A 428 -15.54 -22.43 -12.74
CA PRO A 428 -14.57 -21.36 -12.87
C PRO A 428 -14.82 -20.59 -14.17
N THR A 429 -15.07 -19.27 -14.07
CA THR A 429 -15.22 -18.42 -15.25
C THR A 429 -13.97 -18.62 -16.11
N MET A 430 -14.15 -19.15 -17.31
CA MET A 430 -13.04 -19.45 -18.20
C MET A 430 -12.48 -18.12 -18.75
N LEU A 431 -11.35 -17.68 -18.21
CA LEU A 431 -10.69 -16.46 -18.65
C LEU A 431 -9.99 -16.69 -19.99
N ILE A 432 -10.23 -15.79 -20.95
CA ILE A 432 -9.50 -15.78 -22.22
C ILE A 432 -8.19 -15.04 -21.98
N LYS A 433 -7.07 -15.68 -22.33
CA LYS A 433 -5.72 -15.17 -22.07
C LYS A 433 -4.90 -15.13 -23.35
N LYS A 434 -4.07 -14.09 -23.52
CA LYS A 434 -3.02 -14.01 -24.55
C LYS A 434 -1.69 -13.73 -23.87
N ARG A 435 -0.57 -14.25 -24.37
CA ARG A 435 0.74 -13.85 -23.86
C ARG A 435 0.96 -12.36 -24.14
N THR A 436 1.71 -11.67 -23.28
CA THR A 436 1.99 -10.24 -23.42
C THR A 436 2.64 -9.93 -24.78
N GLY A 437 3.58 -10.76 -25.22
CA GLY A 437 4.21 -10.61 -26.54
C GLY A 437 3.25 -10.80 -27.73
N ASP A 438 2.19 -11.59 -27.55
CA ASP A 438 1.15 -11.84 -28.55
C ASP A 438 -0.01 -10.81 -28.45
N PHE A 439 -0.05 -10.02 -27.38
CA PHE A 439 -1.08 -9.01 -27.11
C PHE A 439 -0.63 -7.61 -27.50
N ILE A 440 0.64 -7.27 -27.27
CA ILE A 440 1.18 -5.94 -27.56
C ILE A 440 1.55 -5.85 -29.04
N ASP A 441 0.66 -5.25 -29.83
CA ASP A 441 0.88 -4.94 -31.25
C ASP A 441 1.66 -3.63 -31.41
N SER A 442 1.40 -2.65 -30.53
CA SER A 442 2.14 -1.39 -30.50
C SER A 442 2.38 -0.90 -29.08
N LEU A 443 3.55 -0.31 -28.87
CA LEU A 443 3.98 0.23 -27.59
C LEU A 443 4.68 1.57 -27.81
N TYR A 444 4.21 2.61 -27.14
CA TYR A 444 4.78 3.95 -27.22
C TYR A 444 5.09 4.47 -25.83
N ASP A 445 6.36 4.76 -25.56
CA ASP A 445 6.78 5.38 -24.31
C ASP A 445 6.70 6.91 -24.42
N VAL A 446 5.91 7.52 -23.56
CA VAL A 446 5.75 8.97 -23.43
C VAL A 446 6.43 9.39 -22.13
N ASN A 447 7.64 9.92 -22.27
CA ASN A 447 8.38 10.48 -21.15
C ASN A 447 8.05 11.97 -21.01
N SER A 448 7.53 12.34 -19.85
CA SER A 448 7.43 13.73 -19.41
C SER A 448 8.41 13.98 -18.28
N LEU A 449 8.60 15.25 -17.90
CA LEU A 449 9.44 15.60 -16.76
C LEU A 449 8.97 14.98 -15.43
N PHE A 450 7.70 14.56 -15.34
CA PHE A 450 7.09 14.11 -14.10
C PHE A 450 6.66 12.65 -14.12
N ASP A 451 6.21 12.17 -15.26
CA ASP A 451 5.66 10.83 -15.43
C ASP A 451 6.29 10.15 -16.65
N SER A 452 6.56 8.85 -16.51
CA SER A 452 6.87 7.96 -17.62
C SER A 452 5.66 7.06 -17.85
N LEU A 453 5.00 7.26 -18.99
CA LEU A 453 3.78 6.56 -19.38
C LEU A 453 4.07 5.67 -20.58
N SER A 454 3.35 4.56 -20.67
CA SER A 454 3.40 3.66 -21.82
C SER A 454 1.98 3.50 -22.38
N ILE A 455 1.84 3.79 -23.67
CA ILE A 455 0.60 3.60 -24.43
C ILE A 455 0.69 2.27 -25.17
N ILE A 456 -0.25 1.38 -24.91
CA ILE A 456 -0.29 0.01 -25.42
C ILE A 456 -1.48 -0.12 -26.37
N ASN A 457 -1.22 -0.55 -27.60
CA ASN A 457 -2.22 -0.75 -28.64
C ASN A 457 -3.11 0.48 -28.92
N GLU A 458 -2.66 1.68 -28.54
CA GLU A 458 -3.49 2.91 -28.56
C GLU A 458 -4.79 2.83 -27.76
N GLU A 459 -4.93 1.81 -26.90
CA GLU A 459 -6.13 1.52 -26.12
C GLU A 459 -5.89 1.72 -24.63
N TYR A 460 -4.68 1.44 -24.15
CA TYR A 460 -4.35 1.49 -22.73
C TYR A 460 -3.22 2.49 -22.49
N CYS A 461 -3.35 3.32 -21.46
CA CYS A 461 -2.29 4.22 -21.00
C CYS A 461 -2.01 3.95 -19.51
N VAL A 462 -0.85 3.38 -19.24
CA VAL A 462 -0.41 2.99 -17.89
C VAL A 462 0.96 3.59 -17.59
N THR A 463 1.38 3.57 -16.32
CA THR A 463 2.74 3.98 -15.98
C THR A 463 3.77 2.97 -16.51
N LYS A 464 4.98 3.43 -16.82
CA LYS A 464 6.08 2.54 -17.25
C LYS A 464 6.36 1.48 -16.18
N ASN A 465 6.36 1.88 -14.90
CA ASN A 465 6.58 0.97 -13.77
C ASN A 465 5.52 -0.14 -13.71
N SER A 466 4.25 0.23 -13.85
CA SER A 466 3.16 -0.74 -13.95
C SER A 466 3.38 -1.69 -15.11
N LEU A 467 3.69 -1.18 -16.32
CA LEU A 467 3.95 -2.00 -17.49
C LEU A 467 5.07 -3.03 -17.24
N VAL A 468 6.20 -2.62 -16.66
CA VAL A 468 7.34 -3.52 -16.41
C VAL A 468 7.30 -4.21 -15.05
N PHE A 469 6.17 -4.20 -14.35
CA PHE A 469 5.98 -4.86 -13.05
C PHE A 469 7.01 -4.42 -11.99
N LEU A 470 7.32 -3.13 -11.95
CA LEU A 470 8.15 -2.53 -10.92
C LEU A 470 7.26 -1.84 -9.89
N THR A 471 7.47 -2.12 -8.61
CA THR A 471 6.78 -1.45 -7.50
C THR A 471 7.79 -0.92 -6.47
N ALA A 472 7.45 0.15 -5.76
CA ALA A 472 8.28 0.70 -4.71
C ALA A 472 7.94 0.06 -3.36
N ILE A 473 8.93 -0.53 -2.69
CA ILE A 473 8.82 -1.08 -1.34
C ILE A 473 9.96 -0.51 -0.50
N ASN A 474 9.64 0.24 0.57
CA ASN A 474 10.62 0.83 1.48
C ASN A 474 11.71 1.64 0.74
N SER A 475 11.30 2.53 -0.16
CA SER A 475 12.19 3.34 -1.02
C SER A 475 13.09 2.56 -2.00
N ARG A 476 12.88 1.24 -2.16
CA ARG A 476 13.59 0.42 -3.15
C ARG A 476 12.61 -0.11 -4.19
N MET A 477 13.05 -0.19 -5.44
CA MET A 477 12.26 -0.79 -6.50
C MET A 477 12.33 -2.31 -6.39
N ARG A 478 11.19 -2.99 -6.49
CA ARG A 478 11.09 -4.44 -6.59
C ARG A 478 10.44 -4.80 -7.92
N CYS A 479 11.09 -5.69 -8.67
CA CYS A 479 10.46 -6.30 -9.83
C CYS A 479 9.61 -7.48 -9.37
N LEU A 480 8.31 -7.40 -9.59
CA LEU A 480 7.35 -8.43 -9.22
C LEU A 480 7.50 -9.68 -10.10
N LEU A 481 7.89 -9.55 -11.37
CA LEU A 481 8.12 -10.72 -12.25
C LEU A 481 9.41 -11.47 -11.95
N CYS A 482 10.47 -10.73 -11.72
CA CYS A 482 11.78 -11.31 -11.42
C CYS A 482 11.90 -11.71 -9.95
N GLU A 483 10.99 -11.23 -9.09
CA GLU A 483 11.01 -11.39 -7.63
C GLU A 483 12.32 -10.91 -6.99
N VAL A 484 12.89 -9.83 -7.52
CA VAL A 484 14.14 -9.23 -7.03
C VAL A 484 13.91 -7.80 -6.57
N THR A 485 14.48 -7.46 -5.42
CA THR A 485 14.58 -6.07 -4.97
C THR A 485 15.86 -5.48 -5.53
N LEU A 486 15.72 -4.42 -6.32
CA LEU A 486 16.83 -3.75 -6.97
C LEU A 486 17.66 -2.97 -5.92
N PRO A 487 18.98 -2.83 -6.13
CA PRO A 487 19.82 -1.99 -5.28
C PRO A 487 19.29 -0.55 -5.20
N PRO A 488 19.48 0.16 -4.07
CA PRO A 488 19.25 1.60 -4.04
C PRO A 488 20.03 2.28 -5.17
N PHE A 489 19.41 3.25 -5.85
CA PHE A 489 20.02 4.00 -6.97
C PHE A 489 20.39 3.18 -8.21
N SER A 490 20.05 1.89 -8.29
CA SER A 490 20.24 1.15 -9.55
C SER A 490 19.34 1.71 -10.63
N ASP A 491 19.87 1.82 -11.84
CA ASP A 491 19.04 2.13 -13.01
C ASP A 491 18.05 0.97 -13.22
N THR A 492 16.76 1.28 -13.10
CA THR A 492 15.70 0.31 -13.38
C THR A 492 15.72 -0.14 -14.83
N ASP A 493 16.23 0.71 -15.74
CA ASP A 493 16.32 0.40 -17.16
C ASP A 493 17.30 -0.75 -17.44
N ASP A 494 18.39 -0.87 -16.67
CA ASP A 494 19.33 -1.99 -16.80
C ASP A 494 18.66 -3.31 -16.44
N HIS A 495 17.84 -3.33 -15.38
CA HIS A 495 17.12 -4.53 -14.98
C HIS A 495 16.11 -4.98 -16.03
N ILE A 496 15.27 -4.06 -16.54
CA ILE A 496 14.20 -4.41 -17.48
C ILE A 496 14.75 -4.83 -18.85
N LYS A 497 15.95 -4.38 -19.21
CA LYS A 497 16.66 -4.78 -20.43
C LYS A 497 17.33 -6.16 -20.31
N THR A 498 17.41 -6.72 -19.10
CA THR A 498 17.99 -8.07 -18.95
C THR A 498 17.16 -9.11 -19.70
N ARG A 499 17.83 -10.05 -20.37
CA ARG A 499 17.17 -11.16 -21.08
C ARG A 499 16.17 -11.90 -20.20
N ARG A 500 16.52 -12.13 -18.92
CA ARG A 500 15.65 -12.77 -17.94
C ARG A 500 14.33 -12.00 -17.73
N HIS A 501 14.40 -10.68 -17.59
CA HIS A 501 13.21 -9.86 -17.42
C HIS A 501 12.33 -9.91 -18.68
N ILE A 502 12.92 -9.65 -19.85
CA ILE A 502 12.21 -9.62 -21.14
C ILE A 502 11.50 -10.95 -21.41
N THR A 503 12.18 -12.09 -21.24
CA THR A 503 11.57 -13.41 -21.45
C THR A 503 10.38 -13.62 -20.52
N LYS A 504 10.50 -13.29 -19.23
CA LYS A 504 9.37 -13.41 -18.30
C LYS A 504 8.23 -12.48 -18.66
N PHE A 505 8.55 -11.22 -19.01
CA PHE A 505 7.57 -10.19 -19.36
C PHE A 505 6.71 -10.61 -20.56
N LEU A 506 7.33 -11.08 -21.64
CA LEU A 506 6.61 -11.48 -22.85
C LEU A 506 5.69 -12.69 -22.64
N GLU A 507 6.05 -13.59 -21.73
CA GLU A 507 5.27 -14.79 -21.41
C GLU A 507 4.10 -14.53 -20.46
N VAL A 508 4.02 -13.37 -19.79
CA VAL A 508 2.92 -13.09 -18.86
C VAL A 508 1.59 -13.07 -19.61
N PRO A 509 0.58 -13.85 -19.19
CA PRO A 509 -0.76 -13.80 -19.77
C PRO A 509 -1.49 -12.48 -19.45
N VAL A 510 -2.00 -11.80 -20.48
CA VAL A 510 -2.97 -10.70 -20.41
C VAL A 510 -4.38 -11.30 -20.47
N ILE A 511 -5.26 -10.88 -19.58
CA ILE A 511 -6.67 -11.29 -19.55
C ILE A 511 -7.44 -10.44 -20.56
N VAL A 512 -7.91 -11.03 -21.66
CA VAL A 512 -8.61 -10.32 -22.75
C VAL A 512 -10.13 -10.52 -22.70
N SER A 513 -10.64 -11.30 -21.75
CA SER A 513 -12.08 -11.52 -21.55
C SER A 513 -12.78 -10.39 -20.80
N VAL A 514 -12.05 -9.36 -20.35
CA VAL A 514 -12.61 -8.19 -19.66
C VAL A 514 -12.29 -6.95 -20.48
N GLU A 515 -13.30 -6.36 -21.09
CA GLU A 515 -13.15 -5.19 -21.96
C GLU A 515 -12.66 -3.97 -21.18
N ASN A 516 -11.82 -3.15 -21.81
CA ASN A 516 -11.27 -1.90 -21.27
C ASN A 516 -10.40 -2.06 -20.01
N GLU A 517 -10.05 -3.29 -19.64
CA GLU A 517 -9.21 -3.57 -18.48
C GLU A 517 -7.85 -4.12 -18.91
N PHE A 518 -6.77 -3.59 -18.34
CA PHE A 518 -5.42 -4.12 -18.57
C PHE A 518 -4.96 -4.95 -17.38
N ILE A 519 -5.40 -6.21 -17.35
CA ILE A 519 -5.13 -7.16 -16.26
C ILE A 519 -4.18 -8.24 -16.75
N ARG A 520 -3.20 -8.60 -15.92
CA ARG A 520 -2.19 -9.61 -16.24
C ARG A 520 -2.08 -10.64 -15.15
N GLU A 521 -1.99 -11.91 -15.49
CA GLU A 521 -1.83 -12.99 -14.54
C GLU A 521 -0.34 -13.33 -14.36
N MET A 522 0.28 -12.79 -13.31
CA MET A 522 1.70 -12.96 -13.05
C MET A 522 2.07 -14.42 -12.75
N HIS A 523 1.20 -15.09 -12.00
CA HIS A 523 1.26 -16.50 -11.66
C HIS A 523 -0.16 -17.05 -11.66
N PRO A 524 -0.37 -18.36 -11.83
CA PRO A 524 -1.71 -18.96 -11.75
C PRO A 524 -2.46 -18.51 -10.49
N GLY A 525 -3.56 -17.78 -10.68
CA GLY A 525 -4.37 -17.23 -9.60
C GLY A 525 -3.82 -15.95 -8.93
N LEU A 526 -2.82 -15.28 -9.50
CA LEU A 526 -2.28 -14.01 -9.03
C LEU A 526 -2.34 -12.97 -10.15
N TYR A 527 -3.17 -11.95 -9.96
CA TYR A 527 -3.54 -11.00 -11.01
C TYR A 527 -3.02 -9.60 -10.67
N HIS A 528 -2.49 -8.90 -11.66
CA HIS A 528 -1.99 -7.55 -11.57
C HIS A 528 -2.92 -6.61 -12.35
N CYS A 529 -3.50 -5.62 -11.65
CA CYS A 529 -4.23 -4.53 -12.28
C CYS A 529 -3.25 -3.41 -12.66
N ALA A 530 -3.11 -3.15 -13.96
CA ALA A 530 -2.12 -2.18 -14.41
C ALA A 530 -2.50 -0.71 -14.17
N TYR A 531 -3.79 -0.40 -14.01
CA TYR A 531 -4.22 0.95 -13.65
C TYR A 531 -3.93 1.30 -12.20
N CYS A 532 -4.09 0.33 -11.30
CA CYS A 532 -3.93 0.52 -9.85
C CYS A 532 -2.55 0.15 -9.32
N GLU A 533 -1.73 -0.54 -10.13
CA GLU A 533 -0.43 -1.10 -9.70
C GLU A 533 -0.56 -2.09 -8.53
N LEU A 534 -1.71 -2.79 -8.47
CA LEU A 534 -2.04 -3.73 -7.39
C LEU A 534 -1.96 -5.18 -7.87
N VAL A 535 -1.47 -6.05 -6.98
CA VAL A 535 -1.45 -7.51 -7.16
C VAL A 535 -2.49 -8.15 -6.23
N ILE A 536 -3.39 -8.93 -6.79
CA ILE A 536 -4.55 -9.52 -6.11
C ILE A 536 -4.56 -11.03 -6.30
N THR A 537 -4.77 -11.77 -5.22
CA THR A 537 -4.89 -13.23 -5.23
C THR A 537 -6.32 -13.65 -5.54
N GLY A 538 -6.51 -14.49 -6.55
CA GLY A 538 -7.79 -15.06 -6.92
C GLY A 538 -8.62 -14.14 -7.82
N TRP A 539 -9.31 -14.74 -8.78
CA TRP A 539 -10.11 -13.98 -9.74
C TRP A 539 -11.32 -13.31 -9.09
N ALA A 540 -11.97 -13.98 -8.13
CA ALA A 540 -13.13 -13.41 -7.43
C ALA A 540 -12.80 -12.11 -6.68
N ASP A 541 -11.58 -11.97 -6.14
CA ASP A 541 -11.16 -10.73 -5.47
C ASP A 541 -10.74 -9.67 -6.50
N MET A 542 -10.16 -10.07 -7.63
CA MET A 542 -9.96 -9.16 -8.76
C MET A 542 -11.30 -8.61 -9.26
N GLU A 543 -12.35 -9.43 -9.42
CA GLU A 543 -13.68 -8.96 -9.82
C GLU A 543 -14.31 -7.96 -8.83
N LYS A 544 -14.04 -8.10 -7.52
CA LYS A 544 -14.44 -7.11 -6.53
C LYS A 544 -13.64 -5.81 -6.70
N HIS A 545 -12.34 -5.92 -6.90
CA HIS A 545 -11.47 -4.76 -7.15
C HIS A 545 -11.90 -3.97 -8.39
N LEU A 546 -12.24 -4.64 -9.49
CA LEU A 546 -12.68 -3.97 -10.72
C LEU A 546 -13.99 -3.18 -10.54
N LYS A 547 -14.72 -3.41 -9.45
CA LYS A 547 -15.96 -2.71 -9.09
C LYS A 547 -15.74 -1.63 -8.03
N CYS A 548 -14.53 -1.47 -7.49
CA CYS A 548 -14.27 -0.44 -6.49
C CYS A 548 -14.10 0.94 -7.14
N SER A 549 -14.46 1.99 -6.39
CA SER A 549 -14.35 3.39 -6.86
C SER A 549 -12.92 3.77 -7.23
N ASP A 550 -11.94 3.34 -6.42
CA ASP A 550 -10.53 3.64 -6.68
C ASP A 550 -10.05 3.10 -8.03
N HIS A 551 -10.48 1.88 -8.38
CA HIS A 551 -10.17 1.30 -9.68
C HIS A 551 -10.80 2.11 -10.81
N HIS A 552 -12.08 2.44 -10.69
CA HIS A 552 -12.77 3.25 -11.69
C HIS A 552 -12.12 4.63 -11.87
N ASP A 553 -11.68 5.27 -10.79
CA ASP A 553 -11.00 6.55 -10.86
C ASP A 553 -9.60 6.44 -11.48
N ASN A 554 -8.84 5.40 -11.15
CA ASN A 554 -7.53 5.15 -11.76
C ASN A 554 -7.64 4.78 -13.24
N ARG A 555 -8.65 3.99 -13.62
CA ARG A 555 -8.95 3.69 -15.02
C ARG A 555 -9.32 4.95 -15.79
N ARG A 556 -10.23 5.77 -15.25
CA ARG A 556 -10.62 7.06 -15.85
C ARG A 556 -9.41 7.99 -16.02
N LYS A 557 -8.50 8.05 -15.05
CA LYS A 557 -7.24 8.80 -15.18
C LYS A 557 -6.37 8.26 -16.32
N GLY A 558 -6.27 6.93 -16.46
CA GLY A 558 -5.59 6.28 -17.59
C GLY A 558 -6.20 6.66 -18.94
N GLU A 559 -7.52 6.59 -19.07
CA GLU A 559 -8.28 6.99 -20.27
C GLU A 559 -8.07 8.47 -20.61
N GLN A 560 -8.16 9.37 -19.62
CA GLN A 560 -7.90 10.80 -19.81
C GLN A 560 -6.47 11.07 -20.28
N ARG A 561 -5.48 10.38 -19.69
CA ARG A 561 -4.08 10.46 -20.13
C ARG A 561 -3.95 10.00 -21.58
N LEU A 562 -4.57 8.87 -21.95
CA LEU A 562 -4.57 8.38 -23.33
C LEU A 562 -5.12 9.44 -24.29
N ILE A 563 -6.33 9.95 -24.03
CA ILE A 563 -7.01 10.97 -24.86
C ILE A 563 -6.12 12.20 -25.06
N SER A 564 -5.50 12.71 -23.98
CA SER A 564 -4.63 13.88 -24.06
C SER A 564 -3.35 13.67 -24.88
N ARG A 565 -2.90 12.41 -25.04
CA ARG A 565 -1.66 12.05 -25.74
C ARG A 565 -1.88 11.55 -27.16
N LEU A 566 -3.10 11.09 -27.49
CA LEU A 566 -3.44 10.57 -28.82
C LEU A 566 -3.08 11.54 -29.97
N PRO A 567 -3.34 12.87 -29.91
CA PRO A 567 -2.95 13.77 -30.99
C PRO A 567 -1.43 13.81 -31.23
N GLY A 568 -0.64 13.83 -30.15
CA GLY A 568 0.83 13.80 -30.25
C GLY A 568 1.34 12.48 -30.84
N LEU A 569 0.70 11.37 -30.47
CA LEU A 569 1.01 10.05 -31.00
C LEU A 569 0.68 9.93 -32.51
N GLN A 570 -0.45 10.49 -32.95
CA GLN A 570 -0.82 10.54 -34.36
C GLN A 570 0.17 11.37 -35.19
N ASN A 571 0.61 12.52 -34.66
CA ASN A 571 1.64 13.34 -35.31
C ASN A 571 2.97 12.59 -35.42
N TYR A 572 3.40 11.94 -34.34
CA TYR A 572 4.63 11.12 -34.35
C TYR A 572 4.57 10.00 -35.40
N LYS A 573 3.42 9.31 -35.51
CA LYS A 573 3.21 8.29 -36.54
C LYS A 573 3.28 8.86 -37.96
N LEU A 574 2.68 10.03 -38.18
CA LEU A 574 2.70 10.71 -39.46
C LEU A 574 4.14 11.10 -39.84
N GLU A 575 4.90 11.66 -38.90
CA GLU A 575 6.32 11.99 -39.10
C GLU A 575 7.13 10.75 -39.47
N LYS A 576 6.97 9.63 -38.74
CA LYS A 576 7.66 8.36 -39.05
C LYS A 576 7.26 7.77 -40.40
N ALA A 577 6.00 7.91 -40.80
CA ALA A 577 5.55 7.50 -42.13
C ALA A 577 6.20 8.35 -43.23
N ILE A 578 6.29 9.67 -43.04
CA ILE A 578 6.95 10.59 -43.98
C ILE A 578 8.45 10.28 -44.09
N GLU A 579 9.14 10.08 -42.96
CA GLU A 579 10.55 9.66 -42.93
C GLU A 579 10.76 8.34 -43.69
N ALA A 580 9.94 7.33 -43.44
CA ALA A 580 10.03 6.04 -44.12
C ALA A 580 9.80 6.17 -45.64
N MET A 581 8.85 7.01 -46.06
CA MET A 581 8.62 7.30 -47.48
C MET A 581 9.79 8.03 -48.13
N ALA A 582 10.40 8.98 -47.43
CA ALA A 582 11.59 9.70 -47.90
C ALA A 582 12.78 8.75 -48.08
N ILE A 583 13.03 7.86 -47.11
CA ILE A 583 14.09 6.84 -47.17
C ILE A 583 13.85 5.89 -48.36
N ARG A 584 12.63 5.38 -48.55
CA ARG A 584 12.29 4.52 -49.70
C ARG A 584 12.51 5.21 -51.04
N ARG A 585 12.23 6.52 -51.15
CA ARG A 585 12.49 7.28 -52.37
C ARG A 585 13.98 7.43 -52.66
N LEU A 586 14.80 7.67 -51.62
CA LEU A 586 16.25 7.71 -51.77
C LEU A 586 16.80 6.38 -52.27
N PHE A 587 16.35 5.25 -51.71
CA PHE A 587 16.78 3.92 -52.15
C PHE A 587 16.33 3.54 -53.57
N ASN A 588 15.24 4.13 -54.09
CA ASN A 588 14.81 3.89 -55.47
C ASN A 588 15.53 4.79 -56.50
N MET A 589 16.29 5.79 -56.05
CA MET A 589 17.09 6.66 -56.92
C MET A 589 18.52 6.14 -57.14
N PHE A 590 18.97 5.20 -56.30
CA PHE A 590 20.22 4.45 -56.45
C PHE A 590 19.90 3.06 -57.02
#